data_AF-A0A4Y8C5M4-F1
#
_entry.id   AF-A0A4Y8C5M4-F1
#
_cell.length_a   1.000
_cell.length_b   1.000
_cell.length_c   1.000
_cell.angle_alpha   90.00
_cell.angle_beta   90.00
_cell.angle_gamma   90.00
#
_symmetry.space_group_name_H-M   'P 1'
#
loop_
_entity.id
_entity.type
_entity.pdbx_description
1 polymer ?
#
loop_
_entity_poly.entity_id
_entity_poly.type
_entity_poly.pdbx_seq_one_letter_code
_entity_poly.pdbx_strand_id
1 'polypeptide(L)'
;SILFLRTPLVSMIGSFPTLLLAKIALDKIAKLELDDYIEGFKKTHYISEWKKISFRNTQFAYEENFHLNPVNIELKKGELVFLIGKNGSGKST
;
A
#
# COMPACT_ATOMS: atom_id res chain seq x y z
N SER A 1 -31.01 27.84 -37.38
CA SER A 1 -31.06 26.61 -36.55
C SER A 1 -29.76 25.80 -36.47
N ILE A 2 -28.64 26.20 -37.10
CA ILE A 2 -27.32 25.55 -36.94
C ILE A 2 -26.47 26.16 -35.82
N LEU A 3 -26.78 27.40 -35.41
CA LEU A 3 -26.06 28.15 -34.38
C LEU A 3 -26.13 27.48 -33.00
N PHE A 4 -27.22 26.77 -32.70
CA PHE A 4 -27.45 26.09 -31.42
C PHE A 4 -26.67 24.77 -31.27
N LEU A 5 -26.16 24.18 -32.36
CA LEU A 5 -25.36 22.95 -32.34
C LEU A 5 -23.86 23.22 -32.09
N ARG A 6 -23.39 24.45 -32.38
CA ARG A 6 -21.98 24.81 -32.25
C ARG A 6 -21.50 24.74 -30.80
N THR A 7 -22.27 25.27 -29.85
CA THR A 7 -21.93 25.29 -28.43
C THR A 7 -21.81 23.89 -27.82
N PRO A 8 -22.81 22.98 -27.96
CA PRO A 8 -22.67 21.62 -27.44
C PRO A 8 -21.55 20.85 -28.13
N LEU A 9 -21.35 21.01 -29.45
CA LEU A 9 -20.26 20.34 -30.18
C LEU A 9 -18.87 20.78 -29.69
N VAL A 10 -18.65 22.09 -29.54
CA VAL A 10 -17.38 22.61 -29.01
C VAL A 10 -17.16 22.18 -27.56
N SER A 11 -18.22 22.15 -26.74
CA SER A 11 -18.12 21.67 -25.35
C SER A 11 -17.78 20.17 -25.27
N MET A 12 -18.36 19.34 -26.15
CA MET A 12 -18.02 17.91 -26.24
C MET A 12 -16.56 17.72 -26.65
N ILE A 13 -16.11 18.43 -27.69
CA ILE A 13 -14.71 18.37 -28.14
C ILE A 13 -13.77 18.86 -27.03
N GLY A 14 -14.14 19.91 -26.31
CA GLY A 14 -13.38 20.41 -25.15
C GLY A 14 -13.31 19.43 -23.99
N SER A 15 -14.32 18.57 -23.81
CA SER A 15 -14.35 17.53 -22.77
C SER A 15 -13.61 16.24 -23.15
N PHE A 16 -13.28 16.06 -24.43
CA PHE A 16 -12.64 14.85 -24.94
C PHE A 16 -11.32 14.50 -24.23
N PRO A 17 -10.40 15.45 -23.94
CA PRO A 17 -9.18 15.15 -23.19
C PRO A 17 -9.46 14.63 -21.77
N THR A 18 -10.49 15.17 -21.11
CA THR A 18 -10.90 14.73 -19.77
C THR A 18 -11.40 13.29 -19.80
N LEU A 19 -12.19 12.92 -20.80
CA LEU A 19 -12.65 11.54 -20.97
C LEU A 19 -11.50 10.57 -21.25
N LEU A 20 -10.51 10.99 -22.04
CA LEU A 20 -9.32 10.18 -22.30
C LEU A 20 -8.51 9.93 -21.02
N LEU A 21 -8.32 10.96 -20.19
CA LEU A 21 -7.64 10.84 -18.90
C LEU A 21 -8.42 9.95 -17.92
N ALA A 22 -9.74 10.10 -17.85
CA ALA A 22 -10.59 9.25 -17.03
C ALA A 22 -10.48 7.77 -17.43
N LYS A 23 -10.43 7.47 -18.74
CA LYS A 23 -10.19 6.12 -19.25
C LYS A 23 -8.83 5.58 -18.80
N ILE A 24 -7.76 6.35 -18.93
CA ILE A 24 -6.42 5.93 -18.51
C ILE A 24 -6.36 5.66 -17.00
N ALA A 25 -7.01 6.49 -16.19
CA ALA A 25 -7.10 6.29 -14.75
C ALA A 25 -7.87 5.00 -14.41
N LEU A 26 -8.99 4.75 -15.09
CA LEU A 26 -9.77 3.53 -14.92
C LEU A 26 -8.97 2.29 -15.33
N ASP A 27 -8.27 2.35 -16.47
CA ASP A 27 -7.41 1.26 -16.94
C ASP A 27 -6.27 0.97 -15.94
N LYS A 28 -5.72 2.00 -15.28
CA LYS A 28 -4.71 1.81 -14.22
C LYS A 28 -5.28 1.13 -13.00
N ILE A 29 -6.46 1.53 -12.55
CA ILE A 29 -7.13 0.92 -11.40
C ILE A 29 -7.49 -0.54 -11.71
N ALA A 30 -8.01 -0.82 -12.91
CA ALA A 30 -8.36 -2.17 -13.34
C ALA A 30 -7.14 -3.10 -13.50
N LYS A 31 -5.94 -2.55 -13.69
CA LYS A 31 -4.67 -3.29 -13.72
C LYS A 31 -4.08 -3.55 -12.33
N LEU A 32 -4.67 -3.02 -11.27
CA LEU A 32 -4.26 -3.38 -9.93
C LEU A 32 -4.66 -4.85 -9.71
N GLU A 33 -3.66 -5.71 -9.54
CA GLU A 33 -3.83 -7.11 -9.16
C GLU A 33 -4.21 -7.19 -7.67
N LEU A 34 -5.39 -6.67 -7.33
CA LEU A 34 -5.92 -6.72 -5.99
C LEU A 34 -6.30 -8.17 -5.66
N ASP A 35 -5.90 -8.63 -4.47
CA ASP A 35 -6.39 -9.89 -3.95
C ASP A 35 -7.93 -9.86 -3.83
N ASP A 36 -8.55 -11.01 -4.01
CA ASP A 36 -9.99 -11.16 -3.82
C ASP A 36 -10.40 -10.64 -2.45
N TYR A 37 -11.54 -9.95 -2.39
CA TYR A 37 -12.07 -9.48 -1.12
C TYR A 37 -12.35 -10.66 -0.19
N ILE A 38 -11.66 -10.69 0.96
CA ILE A 38 -11.88 -11.69 2.01
C ILE A 38 -12.79 -11.06 3.06
N GLU A 39 -14.00 -11.61 3.20
CA GLU A 39 -14.94 -11.18 4.23
C GLU A 39 -14.42 -11.55 5.62
N GLY A 40 -14.19 -10.53 6.44
CA GLY A 40 -13.70 -10.67 7.81
C GLY A 40 -12.18 -10.72 7.91
N PHE A 41 -11.58 -9.70 8.51
CA PHE A 41 -10.30 -9.88 9.18
C PHE A 41 -10.51 -10.92 10.27
N LYS A 42 -9.83 -12.07 10.20
CA LYS A 42 -9.73 -12.96 11.36
C LYS A 42 -9.13 -12.14 12.49
N LYS A 43 -9.97 -11.59 13.37
CA LYS A 43 -9.51 -11.00 14.62
C LYS A 43 -8.77 -12.11 15.33
N THR A 44 -7.45 -12.01 15.37
CA THR A 44 -6.65 -12.88 16.20
C THR A 44 -7.14 -12.68 17.63
N HIS A 45 -7.25 -13.77 18.38
CA HIS A 45 -7.55 -13.67 19.80
C HIS A 45 -6.47 -12.77 20.42
N TYR A 46 -6.90 -11.76 21.16
CA TYR A 46 -5.97 -10.92 21.91
C TYR A 46 -5.17 -11.81 22.86
N ILE A 47 -3.86 -11.89 22.65
CA ILE A 47 -2.96 -12.68 23.49
C ILE A 47 -2.64 -11.82 24.72
N SER A 48 -3.45 -11.96 25.77
CA SER A 48 -3.27 -11.20 27.02
C SER A 48 -1.95 -11.51 27.73
N GLU A 49 -1.49 -12.77 27.64
CA GLU A 49 -0.30 -13.27 28.35
C GLU A 49 0.81 -13.74 27.40
N TRP A 50 1.25 -12.87 26.49
CA TRP A 50 2.41 -13.16 25.65
C TRP A 50 3.68 -13.27 26.52
N LYS A 51 4.55 -14.23 26.22
CA LYS A 51 5.84 -14.41 26.92
C LYS A 51 7.04 -14.05 26.04
N LYS A 52 6.89 -14.23 24.73
CA LYS A 52 7.95 -14.13 23.75
C LYS A 52 7.39 -13.74 22.39
N ILE A 53 8.10 -12.84 21.71
CA ILE A 53 7.87 -12.48 20.30
C ILE A 53 9.13 -12.89 19.54
N SER A 54 8.98 -13.60 18.42
CA SER A 54 10.11 -14.05 17.61
C SER A 54 9.92 -13.71 16.14
N PHE A 55 10.87 -13.00 15.57
CA PHE A 55 11.06 -12.79 14.15
C PHE A 55 12.04 -13.86 13.65
N ARG A 56 11.67 -14.58 12.59
CA ARG A 56 12.49 -15.66 12.03
C ARG A 56 12.66 -15.44 10.54
N ASN A 57 13.90 -15.19 10.12
CA ASN A 57 14.24 -14.86 8.74
C ASN A 57 13.33 -13.78 8.15
N THR A 58 12.93 -12.80 8.98
CA THR A 58 12.01 -11.75 8.55
C THR A 58 12.76 -10.80 7.63
N GLN A 59 12.20 -10.58 6.44
CA GLN A 59 12.70 -9.66 5.43
C GLN A 59 11.59 -8.67 5.11
N PHE A 60 11.98 -7.44 4.84
CA PHE A 60 11.03 -6.40 4.47
C PHE A 60 11.71 -5.42 3.53
N ALA A 61 11.03 -5.01 2.46
CA ALA A 61 11.58 -4.02 1.53
C ALA A 61 10.52 -2.97 1.18
N TYR A 62 10.93 -1.70 1.16
CA TYR A 62 10.18 -0.63 0.51
C TYR A 62 10.84 -0.37 -0.85
N GLU A 63 10.17 -0.79 -1.92
CA GLU A 63 10.65 -0.67 -3.31
C GLU A 63 12.10 -1.19 -3.44
N GLU A 64 12.90 -0.62 -4.36
CA GLU A 64 14.25 -1.13 -4.65
C GLU A 64 15.35 -0.59 -3.72
N ASN A 65 15.10 0.49 -2.98
CA ASN A 65 16.16 1.25 -2.31
C ASN A 65 16.35 0.91 -0.84
N PHE A 66 15.37 0.28 -0.19
CA PHE A 66 15.46 -0.06 1.23
C PHE A 66 15.07 -1.51 1.49
N HIS A 67 16.03 -2.29 1.99
CA HIS A 67 15.88 -3.72 2.31
C HIS A 67 16.31 -4.00 3.74
N LEU A 68 15.39 -4.51 4.53
CA LEU A 68 15.67 -5.24 5.76
C LEU A 68 16.13 -6.65 5.36
N ASN A 69 17.43 -6.87 5.44
CA ASN A 69 18.03 -8.20 5.31
C ASN A 69 17.40 -9.18 6.32
N PRO A 70 17.43 -10.50 6.06
CA PRO A 70 16.80 -11.47 6.95
C PRO A 70 17.31 -11.33 8.39
N VAL A 71 16.40 -10.92 9.28
CA VAL A 71 16.69 -10.78 10.71
C VAL A 71 16.04 -11.91 11.52
N ASN A 72 16.76 -12.33 12.55
CA ASN A 72 16.29 -13.26 13.57
C ASN A 72 16.36 -12.55 14.92
N ILE A 73 15.20 -12.22 15.49
CA ILE A 73 15.10 -11.46 16.74
C ILE A 73 14.16 -12.21 17.68
N GLU A 74 14.54 -12.29 18.95
CA GLU A 74 13.69 -12.82 20.02
C GLU A 74 13.57 -11.77 21.13
N LEU A 75 12.34 -11.40 21.47
CA LEU A 75 12.02 -10.46 22.54
C LEU A 75 11.22 -11.21 23.60
N LYS A 76 11.61 -11.12 24.88
CA LYS A 76 10.87 -11.72 26.00
C LYS A 76 10.16 -10.63 26.80
N LYS A 77 9.02 -11.00 27.40
CA LYS A 77 8.23 -10.09 28.25
C LYS A 77 9.08 -9.63 29.43
N GLY A 78 9.15 -8.31 29.65
CA GLY A 78 9.93 -7.69 30.72
C GLY A 78 11.35 -7.27 30.33
N GLU A 79 11.79 -7.52 29.09
CA GLU A 79 13.10 -7.06 28.62
C GLU A 79 13.06 -5.60 28.12
N LEU A 80 14.10 -4.84 28.44
CA LEU A 80 14.36 -3.54 27.83
C LEU A 80 15.36 -3.74 26.68
N VAL A 81 14.88 -3.55 25.44
CA VAL A 81 15.69 -3.75 24.24
C VAL A 81 15.76 -2.44 23.45
N PHE A 82 16.96 -2.05 23.04
CA PHE A 82 17.17 -0.89 22.18
C PHE A 82 17.40 -1.33 20.73
N LEU A 83 16.58 -0.83 19.83
CA LEU A 83 16.78 -1.01 18.39
C LEU A 83 17.63 0.14 17.84
N ILE A 84 18.89 -0.14 17.51
CA ILE A 84 19.86 0.84 17.01
C ILE A 84 20.28 0.52 15.58
N GLY A 85 20.61 1.56 14.80
CA GLY A 85 20.98 1.40 13.39
C GLY A 85 21.05 2.74 12.65
N LYS A 86 21.73 2.76 11.50
CA LYS A 86 21.88 3.95 10.64
C LYS A 86 20.52 4.45 10.13
N ASN A 87 20.38 5.74 9.80
CA ASN A 87 19.17 6.24 9.14
C ASN A 87 18.88 5.42 7.87
N GLY A 88 17.61 5.02 7.69
CA GLY A 88 17.23 4.10 6.61
C GLY A 88 17.71 2.65 6.81
N SER A 89 17.79 2.16 8.05
CA SER A 89 18.09 0.74 8.35
C SER A 89 16.85 -0.10 8.72
N GLY A 90 15.64 0.46 8.59
CA GLY A 90 14.40 -0.27 8.92
C GLY A 90 14.07 -0.32 10.40
N LYS A 91 14.27 0.80 11.11
CA LYS A 91 13.89 0.91 12.54
C LYS A 91 12.47 1.41 12.76
N SER A 92 12.00 2.26 11.84
CA SER A 92 10.64 2.82 11.84
C SER A 92 9.67 1.98 11.00
N THR A 93 10.17 0.88 10.45
CA THR A 93 9.50 -0.07 9.57
C THR A 93 9.46 -1.39 10.28
#